data_AF-A0A2W6SK27-F1
#
_entry.id   AF-A0A2W6SK27-F1
#
_cell.length_a   1.000
_cell.length_b   1.000
_cell.length_c   1.000
_cell.angle_alpha   90.00
_cell.angle_beta   90.00
_cell.angle_gamma   90.00
#
_symmetry.space_group_name_H-M   'P 1'
#
loop_
_entity.id
_entity.type
_entity.pdbx_description
1 polymer ?
#
loop_
_entity_poly.entity_id
_entity_poly.type
_entity_poly.pdbx_seq_one_letter_code
_entity_poly.pdbx_strand_id
1 'polypeptide(L)'
;MRIVIIDDSGLRATVLEEGLREAGYDDIHIVPPRGAFVARLERMAPDVVLMDLGSPSRDTLEEMLIVSRALARPIAMFVDQSDDAMIGAAIDAGVSAYVVDGLRKERVKPVLELAVRRFNAFSKMQAELDEARTALSERKIIDRAKSILMNQRSLNEQDAYALLRSAAMNQGKKIVDVAQALITASDLLGGGI
;
A
#
# COMPACT_ATOMS: atom_id res chain seq x y z
N MET A 1 -9.24 3.81 -18.35
CA MET A 1 -8.73 4.25 -17.04
C MET A 1 -9.86 4.96 -16.34
N ARG A 2 -10.32 4.41 -15.21
CA ARG A 2 -11.43 4.94 -14.42
C ARG A 2 -10.91 5.98 -13.44
N ILE A 3 -11.41 7.21 -13.54
CA ILE A 3 -11.03 8.32 -12.68
C ILE A 3 -12.22 8.71 -11.83
N VAL A 4 -12.02 8.80 -10.52
CA VAL A 4 -13.02 9.36 -9.61
C VAL A 4 -12.54 10.71 -9.09
N ILE A 5 -13.37 11.73 -9.25
CA ILE A 5 -13.21 13.05 -8.66
C ILE A 5 -14.02 13.09 -7.37
N ILE A 6 -13.37 13.42 -6.26
CA ILE A 6 -14.01 13.72 -5.00
C ILE A 6 -14.12 15.24 -4.87
N ASP A 7 -15.33 15.77 -4.90
CA ASP A 7 -15.61 17.20 -4.84
C ASP A 7 -17.02 17.45 -4.27
N ASP A 8 -17.17 18.55 -3.53
CA ASP A 8 -18.44 19.01 -2.93
C ASP A 8 -18.92 20.35 -3.52
N SER A 9 -18.15 20.97 -4.40
CA SER A 9 -18.33 22.35 -4.88
C SER A 9 -19.00 22.47 -6.25
N GLY A 10 -19.05 21.39 -7.02
CA GLY A 10 -19.62 21.27 -8.37
C GLY A 10 -18.86 22.03 -9.46
N LEU A 11 -18.52 23.30 -9.21
CA LEU A 11 -17.81 24.18 -10.15
C LEU A 11 -16.37 23.71 -10.38
N ARG A 12 -15.67 23.29 -9.31
CA ARG A 12 -14.29 22.79 -9.43
C ARG A 12 -14.26 21.38 -10.03
N ALA A 13 -15.22 20.53 -9.69
CA ALA A 13 -15.40 19.24 -10.37
C ALA A 13 -15.53 19.41 -11.89
N THR A 14 -16.24 20.44 -12.35
CA THR A 14 -16.41 20.73 -13.79
C THR A 14 -15.07 21.06 -14.45
N VAL A 15 -14.24 21.90 -13.81
CA VAL A 15 -12.90 22.24 -14.33
C VAL A 15 -11.99 21.01 -14.39
N LEU A 16 -12.05 20.13 -13.38
CA LEU A 16 -11.33 18.85 -13.38
C LEU A 16 -11.79 17.94 -14.52
N GLU A 17 -13.10 17.77 -14.64
CA GLU A 17 -13.70 16.92 -15.65
C GLU A 17 -13.36 17.40 -17.06
N GLU A 18 -13.49 18.70 -17.34
CA GLU A 18 -13.12 19.28 -18.62
C GLU A 18 -11.63 19.08 -18.92
N GLY A 19 -10.74 19.35 -17.96
CA GLY A 19 -9.29 19.14 -18.12
C GLY A 19 -8.93 17.66 -18.38
N LEU A 20 -9.66 16.73 -17.77
CA LEU A 20 -9.48 15.29 -18.03
C LEU A 20 -10.02 14.87 -19.40
N ARG A 21 -11.18 15.39 -19.81
CA ARG A 21 -11.77 15.10 -21.14
C ARG A 21 -10.89 15.63 -22.26
N GLU A 22 -10.40 16.86 -22.14
CA GLU A 22 -9.43 17.46 -23.09
C GLU A 22 -8.12 16.65 -23.16
N ALA A 23 -7.74 16.01 -22.05
CA ALA A 23 -6.59 15.11 -21.99
C ALA A 23 -6.84 13.71 -22.60
N GLY A 24 -8.08 13.39 -23.01
CA GLY A 24 -8.47 12.13 -23.62
C GLY A 24 -8.97 11.06 -22.63
N TYR A 25 -9.43 11.45 -21.44
CA TYR A 25 -10.04 10.54 -20.47
C TYR A 25 -11.56 10.65 -20.49
N ASP A 26 -12.25 9.50 -20.61
CA ASP A 26 -13.71 9.47 -20.78
C ASP A 26 -14.47 8.81 -19.61
N ASP A 27 -13.85 7.87 -18.88
CA ASP A 27 -14.44 7.16 -17.73
C ASP A 27 -14.21 7.95 -16.43
N ILE A 28 -14.93 9.06 -16.30
CA ILE A 28 -14.82 10.02 -15.19
C ILE A 28 -16.11 9.98 -14.37
N HIS A 29 -15.97 9.91 -13.05
CA HIS A 29 -17.10 9.96 -12.13
C HIS A 29 -16.85 10.98 -11.02
N ILE A 30 -17.88 11.75 -10.69
CA ILE A 30 -17.84 12.69 -9.56
C ILE A 30 -18.57 12.06 -8.37
N VAL A 31 -17.93 12.08 -7.20
CA VAL A 31 -18.45 11.52 -5.95
C VAL A 31 -18.27 12.55 -4.83
N PRO A 32 -19.34 12.99 -4.16
CA PRO A 32 -19.20 13.90 -3.03
C PRO A 32 -18.52 13.20 -1.85
N PRO A 33 -17.68 13.89 -1.05
CA PRO A 33 -17.03 13.36 0.15
C PRO A 33 -18.00 13.22 1.35
N ARG A 34 -19.20 12.68 1.11
CA ARG A 34 -20.28 12.57 2.10
C ARG A 34 -20.85 11.16 2.13
N GLY A 35 -21.35 10.75 3.30
CA GLY A 35 -21.92 9.43 3.50
C GLY A 35 -20.88 8.30 3.28
N ALA A 36 -21.32 7.17 2.74
CA ALA A 36 -20.47 6.00 2.51
C ALA A 36 -19.61 6.11 1.23
N PHE A 37 -18.97 7.26 0.99
CA PHE A 37 -18.21 7.50 -0.24
C PHE A 37 -16.99 6.57 -0.36
N VAL A 38 -16.33 6.20 0.73
CA VAL A 38 -15.23 5.21 0.73
C VAL A 38 -15.69 3.85 0.21
N ALA A 39 -16.80 3.30 0.73
CA ALA A 39 -17.37 2.05 0.24
C ALA A 39 -17.87 2.15 -1.22
N ARG A 40 -18.23 3.36 -1.68
CA ARG A 40 -18.52 3.62 -3.09
C ARG A 40 -17.24 3.55 -3.94
N LEU A 41 -16.15 4.17 -3.49
CA LEU A 41 -14.85 4.10 -4.16
C LEU A 41 -14.34 2.66 -4.27
N GLU A 42 -14.42 1.88 -3.19
CA GLU A 42 -14.03 0.47 -3.19
C GLU A 42 -14.79 -0.34 -4.23
N ARG A 43 -16.12 -0.18 -4.29
CA ARG A 43 -16.96 -0.86 -5.30
C ARG A 43 -16.69 -0.39 -6.72
N MET A 44 -16.39 0.89 -6.89
CA MET A 44 -16.05 1.45 -8.19
C MET A 44 -14.65 1.05 -8.66
N ALA A 45 -13.76 0.66 -7.75
CA ALA A 45 -12.38 0.26 -8.03
C ALA A 45 -11.68 1.21 -9.03
N PRO A 46 -11.57 2.52 -8.72
CA PRO A 46 -10.95 3.48 -9.61
C PRO A 46 -9.47 3.18 -9.84
N ASP A 47 -8.97 3.55 -11.03
CA ASP A 47 -7.54 3.51 -11.32
C ASP A 47 -6.83 4.70 -10.66
N VAL A 48 -7.50 5.85 -10.56
CA VAL A 48 -6.98 7.07 -9.92
C VAL A 48 -8.11 7.82 -9.23
N VAL A 49 -7.80 8.43 -8.08
CA VAL A 49 -8.71 9.35 -7.40
C VAL A 49 -8.12 10.76 -7.37
N LEU A 50 -8.89 11.75 -7.81
CA LEU A 50 -8.58 13.17 -7.65
C LEU A 50 -9.43 13.71 -6.51
N MET A 51 -8.83 14.36 -5.53
CA MET A 51 -9.56 15.00 -4.43
C MET A 51 -9.40 16.50 -4.54
N ASP A 52 -10.51 17.20 -4.66
CA ASP A 52 -10.54 18.64 -4.55
C ASP A 52 -11.00 19.04 -3.16
N LEU A 53 -10.10 19.68 -2.40
CA LEU A 53 -10.34 20.00 -1.00
C LEU A 53 -10.49 21.51 -0.77
N GLY A 54 -10.27 22.35 -1.78
CA GLY A 54 -10.30 23.81 -1.65
C GLY A 54 -9.35 24.28 -0.55
N SER A 55 -9.90 24.85 0.53
CA SER A 55 -9.17 25.21 1.76
C SER A 55 -9.60 24.29 2.91
N PRO A 56 -9.10 23.04 2.98
CA PRO A 56 -9.52 22.11 4.02
C PRO A 56 -9.00 22.56 5.38
N SER A 57 -9.74 22.23 6.44
CA SER A 57 -9.17 22.25 7.78
C SER A 57 -8.12 21.14 7.91
N ARG A 58 -7.25 21.26 8.92
CA ARG A 58 -6.26 20.22 9.23
C ARG A 58 -6.92 18.86 9.47
N ASP A 59 -8.01 18.85 10.23
CA ASP A 59 -8.74 17.64 10.58
C ASP A 59 -9.32 16.95 9.33
N THR A 60 -9.93 17.73 8.42
CA THR A 60 -10.46 17.20 7.15
C THR A 60 -9.34 16.62 6.27
N LEU A 61 -8.18 17.29 6.23
CA LEU A 61 -7.04 16.74 5.49
C LEU A 61 -6.58 15.41 6.12
N GLU A 62 -6.37 15.36 7.43
CA GLU A 62 -5.96 14.14 8.14
C GLU A 62 -6.94 12.97 7.91
N GLU A 63 -8.25 13.23 7.94
CA GLU A 63 -9.27 12.23 7.59
C GLU A 63 -9.10 11.71 6.15
N MET A 64 -8.89 12.60 5.18
CA MET A 64 -8.70 12.20 3.77
C MET A 64 -7.39 11.45 3.56
N LEU A 65 -6.35 11.74 4.34
CA LEU A 65 -5.08 11.00 4.36
C LEU A 65 -5.23 9.58 4.91
N ILE A 66 -6.11 9.37 5.89
CA ILE A 66 -6.42 8.03 6.39
C ILE A 66 -7.15 7.22 5.31
N VAL A 67 -8.15 7.83 4.67
CA VAL A 67 -8.89 7.23 3.56
C VAL A 67 -7.95 6.89 2.40
N SER A 68 -6.99 7.76 2.08
CA SER A 68 -6.06 7.55 0.97
C SER A 68 -5.18 6.32 1.17
N ARG A 69 -4.68 6.10 2.40
CA ARG A 69 -3.89 4.92 2.75
C ARG A 69 -4.68 3.62 2.59
N ALA A 70 -5.97 3.64 2.94
CA ALA A 70 -6.82 2.45 2.88
C ALA A 70 -7.16 2.03 1.44
N LEU A 71 -7.38 2.98 0.54
CA LEU A 71 -7.84 2.71 -0.83
C LEU A 71 -6.78 2.02 -1.71
N ALA A 72 -5.49 2.09 -1.35
CA ALA A 72 -4.38 1.52 -2.13
C ALA A 72 -4.45 1.88 -3.63
N ARG A 73 -4.78 3.14 -3.93
CA ARG A 73 -4.86 3.71 -5.29
C ARG A 73 -4.01 4.98 -5.40
N PRO A 74 -3.55 5.34 -6.62
CA PRO A 74 -2.98 6.65 -6.89
C PRO A 74 -3.96 7.76 -6.53
N ILE A 75 -3.50 8.72 -5.71
CA ILE A 75 -4.32 9.85 -5.25
C ILE A 75 -3.59 11.16 -5.51
N ALA A 76 -4.31 12.10 -6.13
CA ALA A 76 -3.87 13.48 -6.28
C ALA A 76 -4.82 14.42 -5.53
N MET A 77 -4.27 15.27 -4.67
CA MET A 77 -5.04 16.26 -3.89
C MET A 77 -4.77 17.67 -4.43
N PHE A 78 -5.84 18.40 -4.71
CA PHE A 78 -5.81 19.81 -5.11
C PHE A 78 -6.30 20.68 -3.93
N VAL A 79 -5.46 21.63 -3.53
CA VAL A 79 -5.73 22.59 -2.46
C VAL A 79 -5.40 24.01 -2.92
N ASP A 80 -6.13 24.99 -2.39
CA ASP A 80 -5.90 26.40 -2.70
C ASP A 80 -4.82 27.01 -1.82
N GLN A 81 -4.80 26.64 -0.54
CA GLN A 81 -3.82 27.09 0.44
C GLN A 81 -3.39 25.91 1.33
N SER A 82 -2.10 25.85 1.66
CA SER A 82 -1.54 24.85 2.56
C SER A 82 -0.29 25.38 3.24
N ASP A 83 -0.11 25.03 4.51
CA ASP A 83 1.12 25.30 5.24
C ASP A 83 2.09 24.12 5.12
N ASP A 84 3.38 24.35 5.37
CA ASP A 84 4.45 23.33 5.27
C ASP A 84 4.16 22.05 6.08
N ALA A 85 3.52 22.20 7.25
CA ALA A 85 3.12 21.08 8.09
C ALA A 85 2.08 20.16 7.40
N MET A 86 1.15 20.74 6.65
CA MET A 86 0.15 19.97 5.89
C MET A 86 0.77 19.26 4.69
N ILE A 87 1.72 19.91 4.01
CA ILE A 87 2.48 19.31 2.92
C ILE A 87 3.26 18.08 3.42
N GLY A 88 3.98 18.22 4.54
CA GLY A 88 4.71 17.12 5.16
C GLY A 88 3.80 15.94 5.53
N ALA A 89 2.68 16.20 6.20
CA ALA A 89 1.72 15.18 6.57
C ALA A 89 1.15 14.43 5.35
N ALA A 90 0.86 15.14 4.26
CA ALA A 90 0.37 14.53 3.02
C ALA A 90 1.42 13.61 2.37
N ILE A 91 2.69 14.01 2.38
CA ILE A 91 3.81 13.20 1.88
C ILE A 91 3.96 11.93 2.74
N ASP A 92 3.99 12.08 4.06
CA ASP A 92 4.11 10.96 5.01
C ASP A 92 2.92 10.00 4.92
N ALA A 93 1.77 10.50 4.49
CA ALA A 93 0.56 9.72 4.22
C ALA A 93 0.54 9.00 2.88
N GLY A 94 1.58 9.14 2.05
CA GLY A 94 1.69 8.44 0.78
C GLY A 94 0.76 9.02 -0.29
N VAL A 95 0.32 10.28 -0.15
CA VAL A 95 -0.38 10.98 -1.22
C VAL A 95 0.54 11.06 -2.43
N SER A 96 0.03 10.59 -3.56
CA SER A 96 0.86 10.41 -4.74
C SER A 96 1.18 11.75 -5.42
N ALA A 97 0.28 12.74 -5.33
CA ALA A 97 0.58 14.12 -5.69
C ALA A 97 -0.22 15.13 -4.83
N TYR A 98 0.45 16.18 -4.36
CA TYR A 98 -0.17 17.29 -3.63
C TYR A 98 0.06 18.58 -4.41
N VAL A 99 -1.03 19.28 -4.74
CA VAL A 99 -1.01 20.45 -5.62
C VAL A 99 -1.52 21.67 -4.87
N VAL A 100 -0.58 22.57 -4.62
CA VAL A 100 -0.82 23.93 -4.13
C VAL A 100 -1.00 24.87 -5.32
N ASP A 101 -1.73 25.96 -5.12
CA ASP A 101 -2.05 26.99 -6.12
C ASP A 101 -3.12 26.57 -7.14
N GLY A 102 -4.16 25.90 -6.65
CA GLY A 102 -5.46 25.84 -7.30
C GLY A 102 -5.58 24.97 -8.54
N LEU A 103 -6.84 24.76 -8.91
CA LEU A 103 -7.26 23.85 -9.96
C LEU A 103 -7.19 24.53 -11.34
N ARG A 104 -6.24 24.11 -12.18
CA ARG A 104 -6.12 24.55 -13.57
C ARG A 104 -6.16 23.37 -14.52
N LYS A 105 -6.95 23.46 -15.60
CA LYS A 105 -7.15 22.38 -16.58
C LYS A 105 -5.82 21.84 -17.12
N GLU A 106 -4.94 22.75 -17.52
CA GLU A 106 -3.62 22.42 -18.07
C GLU A 106 -2.72 21.60 -17.12
N ARG A 107 -2.97 21.70 -15.80
CA ARG A 107 -2.18 20.99 -14.77
C ARG A 107 -2.74 19.62 -14.43
N VAL A 108 -3.99 19.32 -14.79
CA VAL A 108 -4.67 18.09 -14.34
C VAL A 108 -3.95 16.84 -14.86
N LYS A 109 -3.65 16.80 -16.16
CA LYS A 109 -2.95 15.64 -16.76
C LYS A 109 -1.54 15.43 -16.19
N PRO A 110 -0.63 16.43 -16.15
CA PRO A 110 0.69 16.25 -15.54
C PRO A 110 0.64 15.78 -14.08
N VAL A 111 -0.30 16.30 -13.29
CA VAL A 111 -0.48 15.93 -11.88
C VAL A 111 -0.98 14.49 -11.75
N LEU A 112 -1.96 14.09 -12.55
CA LEU A 112 -2.47 12.73 -12.59
C LEU A 112 -1.37 11.73 -12.97
N GLU A 113 -0.59 12.03 -14.01
CA GLU A 113 0.51 11.16 -14.44
C GLU A 113 1.60 11.04 -13.37
N LEU A 114 1.92 12.15 -12.68
CA LEU A 114 2.85 12.16 -11.56
C LEU A 114 2.34 11.29 -10.40
N ALA A 115 1.05 11.41 -10.06
CA ALA A 115 0.42 10.61 -9.01
C ALA A 115 0.51 9.11 -9.33
N VAL A 116 0.14 8.69 -10.54
CA VAL A 116 0.22 7.28 -10.96
C VAL A 116 1.66 6.77 -10.89
N ARG A 117 2.63 7.53 -11.42
CA ARG A 117 4.05 7.13 -11.40
C ARG A 117 4.59 6.99 -9.98
N ARG A 118 4.30 7.96 -9.10
CA ARG A 118 4.74 7.93 -7.70
C ARG A 118 4.11 6.77 -6.94
N PHE A 119 2.81 6.55 -7.11
CA PHE A 119 2.12 5.42 -6.48
C PHE A 119 2.74 4.08 -6.89
N ASN A 120 2.98 3.87 -8.19
CA ASN A 120 3.57 2.64 -8.69
C ASN A 120 5.01 2.43 -8.19
N ALA A 121 5.81 3.49 -8.18
CA ALA A 121 7.18 3.44 -7.65
C ALA A 121 7.19 3.08 -6.16
N PHE A 122 6.35 3.73 -5.36
CA PHE A 122 6.25 3.48 -3.92
C PHE A 122 5.71 2.07 -3.64
N SER A 123 4.64 1.65 -4.33
CA SER A 123 4.05 0.31 -4.17
C SER A 123 5.04 -0.79 -4.52
N LYS A 124 5.86 -0.58 -5.56
CA LYS A 124 6.93 -1.51 -5.93
C LYS A 124 8.00 -1.60 -4.83
N MET A 125 8.49 -0.47 -4.34
CA MET A 125 9.48 -0.45 -3.25
C MET A 125 8.95 -1.10 -1.97
N GLN A 126 7.68 -0.86 -1.64
CA GLN A 126 7.03 -1.46 -0.49
C GLN A 126 6.91 -2.98 -0.64
N ALA A 127 6.52 -3.47 -1.82
CA ALA A 127 6.46 -4.90 -2.10
C ALA A 127 7.84 -5.58 -2.02
N GLU A 128 8.88 -4.96 -2.58
CA GLU A 128 10.27 -5.44 -2.49
C GLU A 128 10.76 -5.47 -1.03
N LEU A 129 10.42 -4.45 -0.23
CA LEU A 129 10.76 -4.39 1.19
C LEU A 129 10.07 -5.51 1.99
N ASP A 130 8.79 -5.75 1.72
CA ASP A 130 8.00 -6.78 2.41
C ASP A 130 8.46 -8.19 2.02
N GLU A 131 8.84 -8.41 0.75
CA GLU A 131 9.46 -9.65 0.29
C GLU A 131 10.82 -9.88 1.00
N ALA A 132 11.68 -8.88 1.04
CA ALA A 132 12.98 -8.97 1.72
C ALA A 132 12.85 -9.24 3.22
N ARG A 133 11.91 -8.57 3.89
CA ARG A 133 11.60 -8.80 5.32
C ARG A 133 11.08 -10.20 5.56
N THR A 134 10.20 -10.69 4.69
CA THR A 134 9.67 -12.05 4.74
C THR A 134 10.80 -13.06 4.60
N ALA A 135 11.62 -12.95 3.56
CA ALA A 135 12.76 -13.84 3.34
C ALA A 135 13.75 -13.87 4.53
N LEU A 136 14.02 -12.72 5.13
CA LEU A 136 14.88 -12.64 6.33
C LEU A 136 14.24 -13.33 7.54
N SER A 137 12.94 -13.15 7.75
CA SER A 137 12.20 -13.79 8.83
C SER A 137 12.18 -15.32 8.65
N GLU A 138 11.86 -15.79 7.45
CA GLU A 138 11.84 -17.21 7.11
C GLU A 138 13.22 -17.84 7.31
N ARG A 139 14.30 -17.15 6.92
CA ARG A 139 15.67 -17.62 7.14
C ARG A 139 15.98 -17.82 8.62
N LYS A 140 15.59 -16.89 9.51
CA LYS A 140 15.79 -17.02 10.96
C LYS A 140 15.08 -18.25 11.54
N ILE A 141 13.85 -18.51 11.08
CA ILE A 141 13.06 -19.67 11.50
C ILE A 141 13.75 -20.97 11.04
N ILE A 142 14.19 -21.02 9.78
CA ILE A 142 14.88 -22.19 9.24
C ILE A 142 16.21 -22.43 9.97
N ASP A 143 17.00 -21.39 10.23
CA ASP A 143 18.26 -21.50 10.94
C ASP A 143 18.06 -22.01 12.38
N ARG A 144 17.05 -21.51 13.11
CA ARG A 144 16.69 -22.03 14.44
C ARG A 144 16.27 -23.50 14.40
N ALA A 145 15.45 -23.90 13.42
CA ALA A 145 15.03 -25.29 13.27
C ALA A 145 16.20 -26.22 12.93
N LYS A 146 17.14 -25.78 12.08
CA LYS A 146 18.38 -26.53 11.82
C LYS A 146 19.17 -26.73 13.11
N SER A 147 19.38 -25.69 13.93
CA SER A 147 20.11 -25.81 15.20
C SER A 147 19.46 -26.85 16.14
N ILE A 148 18.13 -26.88 16.22
CA ILE A 148 17.40 -27.89 17.00
C ILE A 148 17.70 -29.31 16.48
N LEU A 149 17.59 -29.52 15.16
CA LEU A 149 17.87 -30.82 14.53
C LEU A 149 19.33 -31.25 14.70
N MET A 150 20.26 -30.32 14.57
CA MET A 150 21.68 -30.57 14.79
C MET A 150 21.93 -31.04 16.22
N ASN A 151 21.33 -30.38 17.22
CA ASN A 151 21.51 -30.73 18.63
C ASN A 151 20.81 -32.04 19.01
N GLN A 152 19.57 -32.24 18.58
CA GLN A 152 18.76 -33.40 18.98
C GLN A 152 19.11 -34.68 18.22
N ARG A 153 19.60 -34.57 16.98
CA ARG A 153 19.88 -35.73 16.10
C ARG A 153 21.36 -35.83 15.69
N SER A 154 22.23 -34.98 16.24
CA SER A 154 23.67 -34.94 15.91
C SER A 154 23.94 -34.82 14.41
N LEU A 155 23.08 -34.09 13.70
CA LEU A 155 23.23 -33.83 12.27
C LEU A 155 24.19 -32.66 12.04
N ASN A 156 24.90 -32.67 10.92
CA ASN A 156 25.53 -31.44 10.42
C ASN A 156 24.47 -30.52 9.79
N GLU A 157 24.86 -29.29 9.47
CA GLU A 157 23.94 -28.29 8.93
C GLU A 157 23.32 -28.70 7.58
N GLN A 158 24.08 -29.35 6.70
CA GLN A 158 23.60 -29.80 5.39
C GLN A 158 22.53 -30.87 5.53
N ASP A 159 22.74 -31.84 6.41
CA ASP A 159 21.79 -32.93 6.67
C ASP A 159 20.52 -32.41 7.37
N ALA A 160 20.66 -31.46 8.29
CA ALA A 160 19.51 -30.81 8.94
C ALA A 160 18.63 -30.05 7.92
N TYR A 161 19.25 -29.31 7.00
CA TYR A 161 18.51 -28.62 5.93
C TYR A 161 17.86 -29.61 4.96
N ALA A 162 18.58 -30.66 4.55
CA ALA A 162 18.05 -31.71 3.68
C ALA A 162 16.82 -32.40 4.30
N LEU A 163 16.84 -32.65 5.61
CA LEU A 163 15.73 -33.22 6.34
C LEU A 163 14.50 -32.30 6.35
N LEU A 164 14.68 -31.00 6.66
CA LEU A 164 13.60 -30.01 6.60
C LEU A 164 13.00 -29.91 5.19
N ARG A 165 13.85 -29.87 4.16
CA ARG A 165 13.42 -29.81 2.75
C ARG A 165 12.63 -31.06 2.34
N SER A 166 13.12 -32.24 2.71
CA SER A 166 12.44 -33.51 2.42
C SER A 166 11.07 -33.57 3.11
N ALA A 167 11.01 -33.19 4.39
CA ALA A 167 9.76 -33.14 5.14
C ALA A 167 8.75 -32.15 4.55
N ALA A 168 9.21 -30.97 4.09
CA ALA A 168 8.38 -29.99 3.41
C ALA A 168 7.82 -30.52 2.08
N MET A 169 8.66 -31.17 1.29
CA MET A 169 8.27 -31.77 0.00
C MET A 169 7.24 -32.88 0.18
N ASN A 170 7.44 -33.77 1.15
CA ASN A 170 6.51 -34.87 1.45
C ASN A 170 5.15 -34.38 1.95
N GLN A 171 5.08 -33.18 2.53
CA GLN A 171 3.85 -32.57 3.05
C GLN A 171 3.22 -31.54 2.10
N GLY A 172 3.86 -31.21 0.97
CA GLY A 172 3.42 -30.14 0.08
C GLY A 172 3.41 -28.74 0.73
N LYS A 173 4.28 -28.50 1.70
CA LYS A 173 4.36 -27.24 2.48
C LYS A 173 5.63 -26.47 2.18
N LYS A 174 5.70 -25.20 2.59
CA LYS A 174 6.97 -24.46 2.55
C LYS A 174 7.90 -24.99 3.64
N ILE A 175 9.21 -24.86 3.38
CA ILE A 175 10.24 -25.26 4.36
C ILE A 175 10.09 -24.51 5.68
N VAL A 176 9.75 -23.21 5.62
CA VAL A 176 9.52 -22.39 6.81
C VAL A 176 8.35 -22.90 7.65
N ASP A 177 7.28 -23.41 7.04
CA ASP A 177 6.11 -23.93 7.79
C ASP A 177 6.49 -25.18 8.59
N VAL A 178 7.30 -26.07 7.99
CA VAL A 178 7.81 -27.27 8.65
C VAL A 178 8.82 -26.90 9.74
N ALA A 179 9.71 -25.94 9.48
CA ALA A 179 10.65 -25.43 10.46
C ALA A 179 9.92 -24.82 11.67
N GLN A 180 8.87 -24.05 11.44
CA GLN A 180 8.04 -23.46 12.50
C GLN A 180 7.32 -24.55 13.31
N ALA A 181 6.74 -25.55 12.65
CA ALA A 181 6.09 -26.67 13.34
C ALA A 181 7.07 -27.46 14.22
N LEU A 182 8.30 -27.68 13.73
CA LEU A 182 9.37 -28.31 14.50
C LEU A 182 9.74 -27.48 15.74
N ILE A 183 9.93 -26.17 15.59
CA ILE A 183 10.24 -25.27 16.70
C ILE A 183 9.13 -25.34 17.75
N THR A 184 7.86 -25.21 17.33
CA THR A 184 6.72 -25.28 18.24
C THR A 184 6.65 -26.63 18.96
N ALA A 185 6.87 -27.74 18.25
CA ALA A 185 6.91 -29.06 18.87
C ALA A 185 8.07 -29.20 19.87
N SER A 186 9.26 -28.68 19.53
CA SER A 186 10.42 -28.70 20.43
C SER A 186 10.19 -27.85 21.68
N ASP A 187 9.57 -26.67 21.54
CA ASP A 187 9.25 -25.78 22.66
C ASP A 187 8.21 -26.44 23.61
N LEU A 188 7.25 -27.20 23.06
CA LEU A 188 6.23 -27.94 23.84
C LEU A 188 6.76 -29.23 24.50
N LEU A 189 7.68 -29.93 23.83
CA LEU A 189 8.23 -31.21 24.31
C LEU A 189 9.49 -31.02 25.18
N GLY A 190 10.07 -29.82 25.21
CA GLY A 190 11.38 -29.60 25.80
C GLY A 190 11.66 -28.16 26.25
N GLY A 191 10.67 -27.45 26.79
CA GLY A 191 10.89 -26.20 27.50
C GLY A 191 11.81 -26.38 28.72
N GLY A 192 13.11 -26.22 28.51
CA GLY A 192 14.15 -26.17 29.54
C GLY A 192 15.50 -26.60 29.00
N ILE A 193 16.30 -25.63 28.53
CA ILE A 193 17.61 -25.19 29.08
C ILE A 193 17.74 -23.71 28.71
#